data_AF-A0A4R4QEI2-F1
#
_entry.id   AF-A0A4R4QEI2-F1
#
_cell.length_a   1.000
_cell.length_b   1.000
_cell.length_c   1.000
_cell.angle_alpha   90.00
_cell.angle_beta   90.00
_cell.angle_gamma   90.00
#
_symmetry.space_group_name_H-M   'P 1'
#
loop_
_entity.id
_entity.type
_entity.pdbx_description
1 polymer ?
#
loop_
_entity_poly.entity_id
_entity_poly.type
_entity_poly.pdbx_seq_one_letter_code
_entity_poly.pdbx_strand_id
1 'polypeptide(L)'
;MGAYARDRLRTVTRIEAAVAVLARHLAHPDPQAITIGELGPAQAGESEQTAIVMAPRFGQLESAWGARTPSRALRAASRRQGRAYLRLAERVWPDTLRYLPRDGEIARPIVIGVIGAVTGLSAEQVARLVAYDDAQTVVAASLKLLPVDPAGAVTWLAALHDDIERLVDDVAPLTDIEKIPAGGAPLIDQFAEQHAIERMRLFHA
;
A
#
# COMPACT_ATOMS: atom_id res chain seq x y z
N MET A 1 -11.49 -18.32 7.99
CA MET A 1 -10.69 -17.41 7.12
C MET A 1 -11.43 -16.13 6.75
N GLY A 2 -12.68 -16.18 6.26
CA GLY A 2 -13.44 -14.97 5.92
C GLY A 2 -13.54 -13.91 7.04
N ALA A 3 -13.70 -14.34 8.30
CA ALA A 3 -13.70 -13.42 9.45
C ALA A 3 -12.34 -12.71 9.64
N TYR A 4 -11.22 -13.45 9.58
CA TYR A 4 -9.88 -12.87 9.71
C TYR A 4 -9.57 -11.86 8.60
N ALA A 5 -9.88 -12.19 7.34
CA ALA A 5 -9.68 -11.28 6.22
C ALA A 5 -10.54 -10.01 6.37
N ARG A 6 -11.79 -10.15 6.82
CA ARG A 6 -12.67 -9.01 7.09
C ARG A 6 -12.15 -8.10 8.21
N ASP A 7 -11.66 -8.68 9.30
CA ASP A 7 -11.10 -7.90 10.41
C ASP A 7 -9.82 -7.17 9.99
N ARG A 8 -8.98 -7.82 9.17
CA ARG A 8 -7.80 -7.20 8.57
C ARG A 8 -8.17 -6.04 7.65
N LEU A 9 -9.20 -6.20 6.80
CA LEU A 9 -9.75 -5.13 5.97
C LEU A 9 -10.18 -3.93 6.81
N ARG A 10 -10.76 -4.13 8.00
CA ARG A 10 -11.22 -3.04 8.87
C ARG A 10 -10.10 -2.33 9.64
N THR A 11 -8.89 -2.88 9.65
CA THR A 11 -7.77 -2.43 10.49
C THR A 11 -6.53 -2.16 9.64
N VAL A 12 -5.61 -3.12 9.55
CA VAL A 12 -4.30 -2.99 8.91
C VAL A 12 -4.44 -2.59 7.44
N THR A 13 -5.32 -3.25 6.69
CA THR A 13 -5.49 -2.97 5.25
C THR A 13 -6.09 -1.60 5.03
N ARG A 14 -7.02 -1.16 5.90
CA ARG A 14 -7.62 0.18 5.82
C ARG A 14 -6.57 1.28 6.00
N ILE A 15 -5.63 1.08 6.92
CA ILE A 15 -4.51 2.00 7.14
C ILE A 15 -3.60 2.01 5.90
N GLU A 16 -3.21 0.84 5.37
CA GLU A 16 -2.38 0.79 4.16
C GLU A 16 -3.07 1.44 2.95
N ALA A 17 -4.37 1.19 2.75
CA ALA A 17 -5.13 1.78 1.65
C ALA A 17 -5.25 3.30 1.78
N ALA A 18 -5.52 3.82 2.98
CA ALA A 18 -5.54 5.26 3.23
C ALA A 18 -4.18 5.92 2.93
N VAL A 19 -3.08 5.27 3.35
CA VAL A 19 -1.72 5.76 3.07
C VAL A 19 -1.41 5.73 1.58
N ALA A 20 -1.83 4.70 0.86
CA ALA A 20 -1.67 4.63 -0.59
C ALA A 20 -2.47 5.71 -1.33
N VAL A 21 -3.71 5.97 -0.91
CA VAL A 21 -4.54 7.06 -1.46
C VAL A 21 -3.89 8.42 -1.21
N LEU A 22 -3.40 8.68 0.00
CA LEU A 22 -2.73 9.94 0.33
C LEU A 22 -1.41 10.09 -0.43
N ALA A 23 -0.61 9.03 -0.55
CA ALA A 23 0.60 9.07 -1.36
C ALA A 23 0.29 9.36 -2.83
N ARG A 24 -0.79 8.77 -3.37
CA ARG A 24 -1.31 9.08 -4.71
C ARG A 24 -1.73 10.54 -4.80
N HIS A 25 -2.46 11.07 -3.82
CA HIS A 25 -2.89 12.47 -3.80
C HIS A 25 -1.69 13.43 -3.79
N LEU A 26 -0.68 13.16 -2.97
CA LEU A 26 0.55 13.96 -2.89
C LEU A 26 1.39 13.90 -4.16
N ALA A 27 1.42 12.75 -4.84
CA ALA A 27 2.15 12.54 -6.09
C ALA A 27 1.35 12.97 -7.34
N HIS A 28 0.05 13.24 -7.21
CA HIS A 28 -0.74 13.62 -8.36
C HIS A 28 -0.34 15.01 -8.84
N PRO A 29 0.03 15.18 -10.12
CA PRO A 29 0.26 16.50 -10.67
C PRO A 29 -1.02 17.32 -10.60
N ASP A 30 -0.89 18.59 -10.22
CA ASP A 30 -1.99 19.56 -10.30
C ASP A 30 -2.56 19.54 -11.74
N PRO A 31 -3.87 19.35 -11.94
CA PRO A 31 -4.48 19.40 -13.27
C PRO A 31 -4.17 20.69 -14.04
N GLN A 32 -3.85 21.80 -13.36
CA GLN A 32 -3.45 23.05 -14.00
C GLN A 32 -2.00 23.07 -14.50
N ALA A 33 -1.16 22.10 -14.10
CA ALA A 33 0.23 21.99 -14.55
C ALA A 33 0.39 21.17 -15.84
N ILE A 34 -0.64 20.42 -16.26
CA ILE A 34 -0.61 19.61 -17.47
C ILE A 34 -1.27 20.39 -18.61
N THR A 35 -0.48 21.23 -19.28
CA THR A 35 -0.80 21.58 -20.67
C THR A 35 -0.57 20.30 -21.48
N ILE A 36 -1.61 19.76 -22.10
CA ILE A 36 -1.49 18.65 -23.05
C ILE A 36 -0.71 19.18 -24.26
N GLY A 37 0.60 19.03 -24.20
CA GLY A 37 1.54 19.46 -25.21
C GLY A 37 2.92 18.94 -24.83
N GLU A 38 3.32 17.83 -25.47
CA GLU A 38 4.70 17.34 -25.50
C GLU A 38 5.28 16.85 -24.16
N LEU A 39 4.93 15.62 -23.76
CA LEU A 39 5.77 14.84 -22.83
C LEU A 39 7.07 14.43 -23.55
N GLY A 40 7.99 15.38 -23.71
CA GLY A 40 9.41 15.06 -23.80
C GLY A 40 9.89 14.40 -22.49
N PRO A 41 11.04 13.71 -22.50
CA PRO A 41 11.59 13.17 -21.27
C PRO A 41 11.76 14.30 -20.25
N ALA A 42 11.21 14.12 -19.04
CA ALA A 42 11.42 15.09 -17.97
C ALA A 42 12.91 15.32 -17.79
N GLN A 43 13.30 16.60 -17.76
CA GLN A 43 14.71 16.94 -17.60
C GLN A 43 15.18 16.46 -16.22
N ALA A 44 16.42 15.96 -16.14
CA ALA A 44 16.97 15.40 -14.92
C ALA A 44 16.83 16.35 -13.70
N GLY A 45 16.96 17.66 -13.92
CA GLY A 45 16.83 18.68 -12.87
C GLY A 45 15.40 18.86 -12.31
N GLU A 46 14.35 18.69 -13.12
CA GLU A 46 12.96 18.81 -12.63
C GLU A 46 12.57 17.61 -11.77
N SER A 47 13.06 16.43 -12.14
CA SER A 47 12.83 15.19 -11.39
C SER A 47 13.53 15.22 -10.04
N GLU A 48 14.77 15.72 -10.01
CA GLU A 48 15.56 15.86 -8.78
C GLU A 48 14.95 16.89 -7.83
N GLN A 49 14.51 18.05 -8.34
CA GLN A 49 13.83 19.07 -7.54
C GLN A 49 12.49 18.58 -6.98
N THR A 50 11.71 17.83 -7.77
CA THR A 50 10.44 17.24 -7.32
C THR A 50 10.65 16.24 -6.19
N ALA A 51 11.64 15.36 -6.32
CA ALA A 51 11.97 14.37 -5.29
C ALA A 51 12.39 15.06 -3.97
N ILE A 52 13.18 16.13 -4.04
CA ILE A 52 13.59 16.93 -2.87
C ILE A 52 12.38 17.52 -2.14
N VAL A 53 11.41 18.08 -2.88
CA VAL A 53 10.21 18.70 -2.29
C VAL A 53 9.26 17.66 -1.69
N MET A 54 9.14 16.49 -2.33
CA MET A 54 8.21 15.44 -1.90
C MET A 54 8.75 14.59 -0.75
N ALA A 55 10.08 14.44 -0.63
CA ALA A 55 10.69 13.60 0.40
C ALA A 55 10.23 13.93 1.84
N PRO A 56 10.16 15.21 2.29
CA PRO A 56 9.61 15.53 3.61
C PRO A 56 8.14 15.13 3.78
N ARG A 57 7.31 15.29 2.74
CA ARG A 57 5.88 14.95 2.80
C ARG A 57 5.65 13.44 2.88
N PHE A 58 6.38 12.66 2.09
CA PHE A 58 6.33 11.20 2.21
C PHE A 58 6.92 10.72 3.52
N GLY A 59 7.95 11.39 4.07
CA GLY A 59 8.47 11.12 5.40
C GLY A 59 7.42 11.34 6.51
N GLN A 60 6.64 12.42 6.44
CA GLN A 60 5.52 12.68 7.36
C GLN A 60 4.43 11.61 7.23
N LEU A 61 4.04 11.27 6.00
CA LEU A 61 3.06 10.23 5.73
C LEU A 61 3.51 8.85 6.26
N GLU A 62 4.78 8.48 6.04
CA GLU A 62 5.34 7.22 6.55
C GLU A 62 5.41 7.22 8.08
N SER A 63 5.72 8.36 8.71
CA SER A 63 5.69 8.50 10.17
C SER A 63 4.28 8.29 10.72
N ALA A 64 3.26 8.90 10.10
CA ALA A 64 1.85 8.74 10.47
C ALA A 64 1.36 7.29 10.31
N TRP A 65 1.79 6.60 9.23
CA TRP A 65 1.57 5.17 9.04
C TRP A 65 2.25 4.33 10.13
N GLY A 66 3.51 4.64 10.44
CA GLY A 66 4.31 3.95 11.45
C GLY A 66 3.71 4.05 12.85
N ALA A 67 3.15 5.21 13.21
CA ALA A 67 2.44 5.41 14.48
C ALA A 67 1.18 4.54 14.61
N ARG A 68 0.54 4.18 13.49
CA ARG A 68 -0.65 3.33 13.40
C ARG A 68 -0.35 1.85 13.17
N THR A 69 0.92 1.51 12.97
CA THR A 69 1.41 0.13 12.76
C THR A 69 2.46 -0.18 13.81
N PRO A 70 2.08 -0.47 15.08
CA PRO A 70 3.02 -0.58 16.20
C PRO A 70 4.03 -1.73 16.05
N SER A 71 3.66 -2.84 15.37
CA SER A 71 4.57 -3.95 15.10
C SER A 71 5.75 -3.52 14.23
N ARG A 72 6.98 -3.72 14.74
CA ARG A 72 8.22 -3.54 14.00
C ARG A 72 8.34 -4.56 12.87
N ALA A 73 7.91 -5.81 13.11
CA ALA A 73 7.91 -6.86 12.11
C ALA A 73 7.05 -6.47 10.89
N LEU A 74 5.82 -5.98 11.11
CA LEU A 74 4.95 -5.50 10.03
C LEU A 74 5.57 -4.30 9.29
N ARG A 75 6.15 -3.34 10.00
CA ARG A 75 6.81 -2.20 9.34
C ARG A 75 7.99 -2.64 8.47
N ALA A 76 8.80 -3.58 8.94
CA ALA A 76 9.92 -4.13 8.18
C ALA A 76 9.43 -4.91 6.95
N ALA A 77 8.35 -5.68 7.09
CA ALA A 77 7.72 -6.41 6.01
C ALA A 77 7.25 -5.48 4.88
N SER A 78 6.52 -4.42 5.25
CA SER A 78 5.99 -3.43 4.32
C SER A 78 7.12 -2.68 3.58
N ARG A 79 8.22 -2.30 4.25
CA ARG A 79 9.38 -1.70 3.57
C ARG A 79 10.09 -2.65 2.63
N ARG A 80 10.23 -3.91 3.00
CA ARG A 80 10.82 -4.94 2.12
C ARG A 80 9.97 -5.14 0.87
N GLN A 81 8.65 -5.17 1.01
CA GLN A 81 7.73 -5.21 -0.12
C GLN A 81 7.81 -3.93 -0.95
N GLY A 82 7.85 -2.76 -0.32
CA GLY A 82 8.01 -1.46 -0.99
C GLY A 82 9.26 -1.42 -1.86
N ARG A 83 10.41 -1.90 -1.36
CA ARG A 83 11.62 -2.07 -2.16
C ARG A 83 11.42 -2.98 -3.37
N ALA A 84 10.68 -4.09 -3.23
CA ALA A 84 10.40 -4.98 -4.35
C ALA A 84 9.51 -4.33 -5.41
N TYR A 85 8.45 -3.64 -4.98
CA TYR A 85 7.59 -2.86 -5.85
C TYR A 85 8.34 -1.73 -6.56
N LEU A 86 9.19 -0.99 -5.86
CA LEU A 86 9.94 0.13 -6.42
C LEU A 86 10.94 -0.34 -7.50
N ARG A 87 11.64 -1.46 -7.28
CA ARG A 87 12.52 -2.06 -8.29
C ARG A 87 11.78 -2.42 -9.57
N LEU A 88 10.56 -2.96 -9.46
CA LEU A 88 9.73 -3.26 -10.61
C LEU A 88 9.21 -1.97 -11.27
N ALA A 89 8.73 -1.03 -10.46
CA ALA A 89 8.16 0.24 -10.91
C ALA A 89 9.17 1.08 -11.68
N GLU A 90 10.43 1.14 -11.24
CA GLU A 90 11.51 1.80 -11.98
C GLU A 90 11.64 1.27 -13.42
N ARG A 91 11.44 -0.04 -13.60
CA ARG A 91 11.57 -0.68 -14.91
C ARG A 91 10.35 -0.45 -15.80
N VAL A 92 9.16 -0.48 -15.22
CA VAL A 92 7.88 -0.47 -15.96
C VAL A 92 7.34 0.97 -16.13
N TRP A 93 7.50 1.80 -15.11
CA TRP A 93 7.03 3.19 -15.04
C TRP A 93 8.15 4.10 -14.49
N PRO A 94 9.20 4.41 -15.29
CA PRO A 94 10.36 5.18 -14.82
C PRO A 94 10.03 6.53 -14.16
N ASP A 95 8.87 7.12 -14.49
CA ASP A 95 8.37 8.36 -13.89
C ASP A 95 8.12 8.28 -12.38
N THR A 96 8.05 7.09 -11.79
CA THR A 96 8.02 6.94 -10.31
C THR A 96 9.28 7.49 -9.65
N LEU A 97 10.41 7.51 -10.37
CA LEU A 97 11.67 8.05 -9.88
C LEU A 97 11.68 9.58 -9.71
N ARG A 98 10.68 10.29 -10.25
CA ARG A 98 10.50 11.73 -9.97
C ARG A 98 10.07 12.00 -8.52
N TYR A 99 9.51 10.99 -7.86
CA TYR A 99 8.90 11.11 -6.54
C TYR A 99 9.65 10.30 -5.48
N LEU A 100 10.19 9.14 -5.86
CA LEU A 100 10.82 8.20 -4.93
C LEU A 100 12.27 7.92 -5.34
N PRO A 101 13.23 8.01 -4.41
CA PRO A 101 14.62 7.71 -4.70
C PRO A 101 14.81 6.23 -5.03
N ARG A 102 15.78 5.93 -5.91
CA ARG A 102 16.22 4.55 -6.15
C ARG A 102 16.65 3.90 -4.84
N ASP A 103 16.35 2.61 -4.70
CA ASP A 103 16.68 1.79 -3.53
C ASP A 103 16.16 2.30 -2.17
N GLY A 104 15.19 3.23 -2.17
CA GLY A 104 14.61 3.77 -0.95
C GLY A 104 13.95 2.69 -0.06
N GLU A 105 14.18 2.76 1.25
CA GLU A 105 13.51 1.90 2.24
C GLU A 105 12.11 2.43 2.59
N ILE A 106 11.23 2.48 1.59
CA ILE A 106 9.93 3.13 1.67
C ILE A 106 8.84 2.08 1.89
N ALA A 107 7.88 2.36 2.76
CA ALA A 107 6.75 1.47 3.01
C ALA A 107 5.95 1.20 1.73
N ARG A 108 5.54 -0.06 1.51
CA ARG A 108 4.75 -0.52 0.36
C ARG A 108 3.58 0.40 -0.01
N PRO A 109 2.70 0.85 0.91
CA PRO A 109 1.55 1.65 0.52
C PRO A 109 1.94 2.99 -0.14
N ILE A 110 3.05 3.62 0.26
CA ILE A 110 3.52 4.86 -0.37
C ILE A 110 3.98 4.58 -1.81
N VAL A 111 4.74 3.51 -2.02
CA VAL A 111 5.20 3.10 -3.36
C VAL A 111 4.01 2.82 -4.27
N ILE A 112 2.99 2.09 -3.79
CA ILE A 112 1.78 1.81 -4.55
C ILE A 112 1.01 3.10 -4.88
N GLY A 113 0.91 4.04 -3.93
CA GLY A 113 0.26 5.32 -4.18
C GLY A 113 0.95 6.13 -5.29
N VAL A 114 2.29 6.19 -5.28
CA VAL A 114 3.06 6.85 -6.35
C VAL A 114 2.87 6.15 -7.69
N ILE A 115 2.90 4.82 -7.73
CA ILE A 115 2.59 4.05 -8.95
C ILE A 115 1.18 4.41 -9.43
N GLY A 116 0.19 4.49 -8.53
CA GLY A 116 -1.17 4.89 -8.86
C GLY A 116 -1.26 6.28 -9.47
N ALA A 117 -0.52 7.26 -8.93
CA ALA A 117 -0.45 8.59 -9.51
C ALA A 117 0.17 8.59 -10.92
N VAL A 118 1.33 7.94 -11.09
CA VAL A 118 2.05 7.87 -12.38
C VAL A 118 1.25 7.13 -13.45
N THR A 119 0.47 6.13 -13.06
CA THR A 119 -0.36 5.33 -13.98
C THR A 119 -1.75 5.90 -14.20
N GLY A 120 -2.10 7.02 -13.55
CA GLY A 120 -3.39 7.68 -13.69
C GLY A 120 -4.56 6.97 -12.99
N LEU A 121 -4.29 6.08 -12.03
CA LEU A 121 -5.34 5.43 -11.25
C LEU A 121 -6.06 6.43 -10.35
N SER A 122 -7.38 6.26 -10.25
CA SER A 122 -8.21 7.00 -9.31
C SER A 122 -7.92 6.58 -7.86
N ALA A 123 -8.31 7.41 -6.89
CA ALA A 123 -8.17 7.06 -5.48
C ALA A 123 -8.93 5.76 -5.13
N GLU A 124 -10.12 5.58 -5.71
CA GLU A 124 -10.94 4.38 -5.55
C GLU A 124 -10.25 3.15 -6.13
N GLN A 125 -9.62 3.27 -7.30
CA GLN A 125 -8.88 2.17 -7.92
C GLN A 125 -7.66 1.78 -7.08
N VAL A 126 -6.90 2.74 -6.55
CA VAL A 126 -5.76 2.49 -5.66
C VAL A 126 -6.21 1.81 -4.37
N ALA A 127 -7.25 2.34 -3.71
CA ALA A 127 -7.81 1.76 -2.49
C ALA A 127 -8.28 0.31 -2.71
N ARG A 128 -9.01 0.08 -3.80
CA ARG A 128 -9.54 -1.25 -4.16
C ARG A 128 -8.43 -2.24 -4.47
N LEU A 129 -7.38 -1.81 -5.17
CA LEU A 129 -6.20 -2.62 -5.46
C LEU A 129 -5.53 -3.07 -4.16
N VAL A 130 -5.27 -2.14 -3.24
CA VAL A 130 -4.63 -2.48 -1.95
C VAL A 130 -5.49 -3.46 -1.13
N ALA A 131 -6.80 -3.20 -1.06
CA ALA A 131 -7.73 -4.04 -0.32
C ALA A 131 -7.84 -5.45 -0.91
N TYR A 132 -7.98 -5.55 -2.23
CA TYR A 132 -8.05 -6.83 -2.93
C TYR A 132 -6.75 -7.63 -2.81
N ASP A 133 -5.59 -6.99 -3.01
CA ASP A 133 -4.28 -7.68 -2.95
C ASP A 133 -3.98 -8.26 -1.56
N ASP A 134 -4.30 -7.52 -0.50
CA ASP A 134 -4.11 -8.02 0.87
C ASP A 134 -5.09 -9.16 1.20
N ALA A 135 -6.37 -9.04 0.83
CA ALA A 135 -7.35 -10.12 0.99
C ALA A 135 -6.95 -11.38 0.21
N GLN A 136 -6.50 -11.21 -1.04
CA GLN A 136 -6.05 -12.30 -1.89
C GLN A 136 -4.77 -12.96 -1.34
N THR A 137 -3.87 -12.19 -0.74
CA THR A 137 -2.67 -12.74 -0.08
C THR A 137 -3.05 -13.66 1.08
N VAL A 138 -4.03 -13.27 1.89
CA VAL A 138 -4.55 -14.11 2.98
C VAL A 138 -5.17 -15.40 2.45
N VAL A 139 -5.98 -15.32 1.39
CA VAL A 139 -6.62 -16.48 0.76
C VAL A 139 -5.56 -17.43 0.17
N ALA A 140 -4.58 -16.90 -0.55
CA ALA A 140 -3.49 -17.67 -1.13
C ALA A 140 -2.61 -18.35 -0.06
N ALA A 141 -2.34 -17.68 1.06
CA ALA A 141 -1.63 -18.27 2.18
C ALA A 141 -2.44 -19.40 2.84
N SER A 142 -3.76 -19.23 2.95
CA SER A 142 -4.64 -20.24 3.55
C SER A 142 -4.56 -21.59 2.83
N LEU A 143 -4.47 -21.59 1.49
CA LEU A 143 -4.34 -22.79 0.67
C LEU A 143 -3.04 -23.56 0.91
N LYS A 144 -2.01 -22.91 1.46
CA LYS A 144 -0.72 -23.52 1.81
C LYS A 144 -0.65 -23.99 3.26
N LEU A 145 -1.52 -23.47 4.13
CA LEU A 145 -1.46 -23.67 5.58
C LEU A 145 -2.59 -24.57 6.11
N LEU A 146 -3.71 -24.62 5.40
CA LEU A 146 -4.93 -25.28 5.84
C LEU A 146 -5.39 -26.27 4.76
N PRO A 147 -6.02 -27.40 5.14
CA PRO A 147 -6.60 -28.35 4.19
C PRO A 147 -7.94 -27.81 3.65
N VAL A 148 -7.88 -26.77 2.81
CA VAL A 148 -9.05 -26.07 2.26
C VAL A 148 -9.27 -26.49 0.81
N ASP A 149 -10.53 -26.67 0.43
CA ASP A 149 -10.92 -26.82 -0.97
C ASP A 149 -10.64 -25.52 -1.77
N PRO A 150 -9.88 -25.58 -2.88
CA PRO A 150 -9.55 -24.38 -3.65
C PRO A 150 -10.76 -23.58 -4.14
N ALA A 151 -11.84 -24.26 -4.55
CA ALA A 151 -13.06 -23.56 -4.97
C ALA A 151 -13.70 -22.83 -3.78
N GLY A 152 -13.77 -23.48 -2.63
CA GLY A 152 -14.18 -22.86 -1.36
C GLY A 152 -13.38 -21.60 -1.00
N ALA A 153 -12.06 -21.62 -1.16
CA ALA A 153 -11.22 -20.46 -0.86
C ALA A 153 -11.53 -19.24 -1.75
N VAL A 154 -11.83 -19.47 -3.04
CA VAL A 154 -12.24 -18.41 -3.98
C VAL A 154 -13.58 -17.78 -3.54
N THR A 155 -14.53 -18.59 -3.04
CA THR A 155 -15.82 -18.04 -2.56
C THR A 155 -15.65 -17.10 -1.38
N TRP A 156 -14.63 -17.31 -0.53
CA TRP A 156 -14.35 -16.41 0.59
C TRP A 156 -13.89 -15.04 0.10
N LEU A 157 -13.06 -14.97 -0.94
CA LEU A 157 -12.64 -13.69 -1.53
C LEU A 157 -13.81 -12.97 -2.18
N ALA A 158 -14.62 -13.69 -2.96
CA ALA A 158 -15.80 -13.13 -3.60
C ALA A 158 -16.78 -12.54 -2.55
N ALA A 159 -16.95 -13.22 -1.42
CA ALA A 159 -17.78 -12.76 -0.32
C ALA A 159 -17.25 -11.53 0.43
N LEU A 160 -16.02 -11.06 0.15
CA LEU A 160 -15.46 -9.83 0.73
C LEU A 160 -15.71 -8.59 -0.14
N HIS A 161 -16.39 -8.72 -1.28
CA HIS A 161 -16.63 -7.59 -2.19
C HIS A 161 -17.21 -6.36 -1.47
N ASP A 162 -18.33 -6.51 -0.76
CA ASP A 162 -18.98 -5.39 -0.07
C ASP A 162 -18.10 -4.81 1.06
N ASP A 163 -17.26 -5.63 1.69
CA ASP A 163 -16.31 -5.16 2.70
C ASP A 163 -15.17 -4.34 2.07
N ILE A 164 -14.70 -4.74 0.88
CA ILE A 164 -13.71 -4.00 0.09
C ILE A 164 -14.30 -2.66 -0.38
N GLU A 165 -15.51 -2.66 -0.94
CA GLU A 165 -16.14 -1.42 -1.43
C GLU A 165 -16.39 -0.44 -0.29
N ARG A 166 -16.83 -0.92 0.88
CA ARG A 166 -16.96 -0.06 2.06
C ARG A 166 -15.64 0.57 2.50
N LEU A 167 -14.54 -0.19 2.46
CA LEU A 167 -13.21 0.34 2.72
C LEU A 167 -12.84 1.41 1.69
N VAL A 168 -13.13 1.19 0.41
CA VAL A 168 -12.86 2.14 -0.67
C VAL A 168 -13.58 3.45 -0.44
N ASP A 169 -14.90 3.41 -0.19
CA ASP A 169 -15.72 4.59 0.08
C ASP A 169 -15.18 5.40 1.27
N ASP A 170 -14.67 4.70 2.28
CA ASP A 170 -14.14 5.30 3.50
C ASP A 170 -12.79 6.01 3.30
N VAL A 171 -11.94 5.56 2.37
CA VAL A 171 -10.54 6.03 2.26
C VAL A 171 -10.23 6.79 0.98
N ALA A 172 -10.98 6.56 -0.12
CA ALA A 172 -10.75 7.24 -1.39
C ALA A 172 -10.87 8.79 -1.30
N PRO A 173 -11.78 9.37 -0.48
CA PRO A 173 -11.88 10.83 -0.35
C PRO A 173 -10.75 11.49 0.45
N LEU A 174 -9.83 10.72 1.06
CA LEU A 174 -8.85 11.27 1.99
C LEU A 174 -7.78 12.09 1.26
N THR A 175 -7.59 13.33 1.73
CA THR A 175 -6.52 14.24 1.28
C THR A 175 -5.64 14.75 2.42
N ASP A 176 -6.00 14.44 3.66
CA ASP A 176 -5.34 14.90 4.88
C ASP A 176 -4.76 13.72 5.68
N ILE A 177 -3.47 13.81 6.02
CA ILE A 177 -2.71 12.80 6.78
C ILE A 177 -3.33 12.59 8.17
N GLU A 178 -3.87 13.63 8.79
CA GLU A 178 -4.49 13.54 10.12
C GLU A 178 -5.78 12.69 10.10
N LYS A 179 -6.36 12.47 8.92
CA LYS A 179 -7.56 11.65 8.72
C LYS A 179 -7.26 10.17 8.46
N ILE A 180 -6.00 9.74 8.46
CA ILE A 180 -5.67 8.31 8.35
C ILE A 180 -6.34 7.57 9.52
N PRO A 181 -7.16 6.52 9.25
CA PRO A 181 -7.80 5.72 10.28
C PRO A 181 -6.80 5.14 11.28
N ALA A 182 -7.20 5.00 12.54
CA ALA A 182 -6.34 4.49 13.62
C ALA A 182 -6.89 3.19 14.24
N GLY A 183 -7.58 2.37 13.44
CA GLY A 183 -8.11 1.07 13.88
C GLY A 183 -6.95 0.09 14.12
N GLY A 184 -6.76 -0.32 15.38
CA GLY A 184 -5.71 -1.26 15.76
C GLY A 184 -6.11 -2.72 15.60
N ALA A 185 -5.11 -3.60 15.44
CA ALA A 185 -5.28 -5.05 15.45
C ALA A 185 -4.22 -5.71 16.34
N PRO A 186 -4.30 -5.58 17.68
CA PRO A 186 -3.23 -6.00 18.60
C PRO A 186 -2.82 -7.47 18.45
N LEU A 187 -3.76 -8.36 18.14
CA LEU A 187 -3.46 -9.78 17.89
C LEU A 187 -2.66 -9.97 16.59
N ILE A 188 -2.96 -9.20 15.53
CA ILE A 188 -2.18 -9.24 14.28
C ILE A 188 -0.76 -8.72 14.53
N ASP A 189 -0.63 -7.62 15.29
CA ASP A 189 0.67 -7.08 15.68
C ASP A 189 1.48 -8.12 16.47
N GLN A 190 0.87 -8.75 17.48
CA GLN A 190 1.51 -9.78 18.29
C GLN A 190 1.93 -10.99 17.46
N PHE A 191 1.05 -11.50 16.58
CA PHE A 191 1.36 -12.64 15.73
C PHE A 191 2.48 -12.33 14.74
N ALA A 192 2.57 -11.10 14.22
CA ALA A 192 3.66 -10.70 13.35
C ALA A 192 5.01 -10.72 14.07
N GLU A 193 5.08 -10.21 15.32
CA GLU A 193 6.31 -10.27 16.13
C GLU A 193 6.70 -11.70 16.49
N GLN A 194 5.72 -12.55 16.82
CA GLN A 194 5.96 -13.96 17.09
C GLN A 194 6.49 -14.69 15.84
N HIS A 195 5.88 -14.46 14.68
CA HIS A 195 6.31 -15.05 13.40
C HIS A 195 7.73 -14.62 13.00
N ALA A 196 8.15 -13.41 13.38
CA ALA A 196 9.49 -12.90 13.10
C ALA A 196 10.60 -13.72 13.77
N ILE A 197 10.32 -14.32 14.93
CA ILE A 197 11.29 -15.11 15.70
C ILE A 197 11.08 -16.63 15.58
N GLU A 198 10.03 -17.07 14.88
CA GLU A 198 9.73 -18.49 14.70
C GLU A 198 10.80 -19.18 13.83
N ARG A 199 11.19 -20.40 14.22
CA ARG A 199 12.31 -21.14 13.60
C ARG A 199 11.89 -21.90 12.35
N MET A 200 10.67 -22.42 12.33
CA MET A 200 10.11 -23.16 11.19
C MET A 200 8.98 -22.34 10.56
N ARG A 201 9.28 -21.66 9.46
CA ARG A 201 8.32 -20.81 8.76
C ARG A 201 8.30 -21.06 7.26
N LEU A 202 7.09 -21.21 6.72
CA LEU A 202 6.85 -21.28 5.28
C LEU A 202 6.89 -19.90 4.61
N PHE A 203 6.65 -18.83 5.37
CA PHE A 203 6.62 -17.45 4.88
C PHE A 203 7.62 -16.59 5.65
N HIS A 204 8.25 -15.64 4.96
CA HIS A 204 9.05 -14.61 5.62
C HIS A 204 8.16 -13.66 6.43
N ALA A 205 8.65 -13.24 7.60
CA ALA A 205 8.11 -12.11 8.35
C ALA A 205 8.54 -10.80 7.70
#